data_AF-A0A520MFW3-F1
#
_entry.id   AF-A0A520MFW3-F1
#
_cell.length_a   1.000
_cell.length_b   1.000
_cell.length_c   1.000
_cell.angle_alpha   90.00
_cell.angle_beta   90.00
_cell.angle_gamma   90.00
#
_symmetry.space_group_name_H-M   'P 1'
#
loop_
_entity.id
_entity.type
_entity.pdbx_description
1 polymer ?
#
loop_
_entity_poly.entity_id
_entity_poly.type
_entity_poly.pdbx_seq_one_letter_code
_entity_poly.pdbx_strand_id
1 'polypeptide(L)'
;MKIYILQKHDKTTLNSDLEWISDIKPSDVFYTPHRDIALNQLIELNAKNIDLRADIIECDADAKGRPVLLLEAGNTEQIAIGVQPNAA
;
A
#
# COMPACT_ATOMS: atom_id res chain seq x y z
N MET A 1 6.28 2.25 -13.70
CA MET A 1 4.79 2.41 -13.61
C MET A 1 4.44 2.28 -12.15
N LYS A 2 3.52 3.09 -11.64
CA LYS A 2 3.07 2.97 -10.25
C LYS A 2 2.05 1.85 -10.11
N ILE A 3 2.18 1.09 -9.04
CA ILE A 3 1.23 0.07 -8.59
C ILE A 3 0.97 0.26 -7.10
N TYR A 4 -0.09 -0.36 -6.60
CA TYR A 4 -0.56 -0.25 -5.24
C TYR A 4 -0.61 -1.63 -4.61
N ILE A 5 -0.09 -1.74 -3.39
CA ILE A 5 -0.12 -2.95 -2.56
C ILE A 5 -0.78 -2.62 -1.22
N LEU A 6 -1.16 -3.65 -0.47
CA LEU A 6 -1.70 -3.51 0.89
C LEU A 6 -0.71 -4.07 1.91
N GLN A 7 -0.40 -3.27 2.93
CA GLN A 7 0.55 -3.63 3.97
C GLN A 7 0.02 -3.23 5.35
N LYS A 8 0.23 -4.08 6.36
CA LYS A 8 -0.05 -3.77 7.77
C LYS A 8 1.12 -3.04 8.43
N HIS A 9 0.83 -2.40 9.57
CA HIS A 9 1.83 -1.81 10.44
C HIS A 9 2.96 -2.77 10.89
N ASP A 10 2.69 -4.07 10.94
CA ASP A 10 3.68 -5.12 11.28
C ASP A 10 4.57 -5.53 10.10
N LYS A 11 4.48 -4.81 8.97
CA LYS A 11 5.17 -5.05 7.69
C LYS A 11 4.73 -6.33 6.97
N THR A 12 3.66 -6.99 7.41
CA THR A 12 3.05 -8.07 6.62
C THR A 12 2.32 -7.48 5.42
N THR A 13 2.47 -8.14 4.28
CA THR A 13 1.89 -7.71 3.00
C THR A 13 0.80 -8.68 2.59
N LEU A 14 -0.23 -8.19 1.92
CA LEU A 14 -1.32 -9.02 1.41
C LEU A 14 -0.84 -9.81 0.18
N ASN A 15 -1.08 -11.12 0.19
CA ASN A 15 -0.81 -12.00 -0.94
C ASN A 15 -2.04 -12.08 -1.90
N SER A 16 -1.88 -12.75 -3.04
CA SER A 16 -2.96 -12.98 -4.01
C SER A 16 -4.12 -13.81 -3.46
N ASP A 17 -3.89 -14.60 -2.43
CA ASP A 17 -4.89 -15.42 -1.74
C ASP A 17 -5.61 -14.66 -0.61
N LEU A 18 -5.34 -13.35 -0.47
CA LEU A 18 -5.87 -12.46 0.56
C LEU A 18 -5.44 -12.82 1.99
N GLU A 19 -4.29 -13.46 2.11
CA GLU A 19 -3.60 -13.77 3.37
C GLU A 19 -2.44 -12.79 3.61
N TRP A 20 -2.09 -12.62 4.88
CA TRP A 20 -1.02 -11.71 5.29
C TRP A 20 0.28 -12.47 5.48
N ILE A 21 1.30 -12.14 4.67
CA ILE A 21 2.58 -12.84 4.66
C ILE A 21 3.73 -11.91 5.05
N SER A 22 4.69 -12.45 5.80
CA SER A 22 5.93 -11.76 6.17
C SER A 22 7.07 -12.02 5.17
N ASP A 23 7.09 -13.21 4.54
CA ASP A 23 8.06 -13.56 3.51
C ASP A 23 7.53 -13.13 2.14
N ILE A 24 8.06 -12.02 1.63
CA ILE A 24 7.49 -11.35 0.47
C ILE A 24 8.17 -11.85 -0.81
N LYS A 25 7.48 -12.70 -1.56
CA LYS A 25 7.84 -13.03 -2.94
C LYS A 25 7.06 -12.13 -3.89
N PRO A 26 7.72 -11.41 -4.82
CA PRO A 26 7.03 -10.50 -5.75
C PRO A 26 5.92 -11.14 -6.59
N SER A 27 5.98 -12.46 -6.80
CA SER A 27 4.95 -13.22 -7.52
C SER A 27 3.66 -13.42 -6.73
N ASP A 28 3.76 -13.39 -5.41
CA ASP A 28 2.69 -13.85 -4.52
C ASP A 28 1.97 -12.66 -3.89
N VAL A 29 2.48 -11.43 -4.07
CA VAL A 29 1.90 -10.19 -3.54
C VAL A 29 0.68 -9.77 -4.35
N PHE A 30 -0.38 -9.36 -3.66
CA PHE A 30 -1.47 -8.63 -4.29
C PHE A 30 -0.99 -7.23 -4.70
N TYR A 31 -1.10 -6.91 -5.98
CA TYR A 31 -0.85 -5.57 -6.49
C TYR A 31 -1.88 -5.20 -7.56
N THR A 32 -2.12 -3.90 -7.70
CA THR A 32 -2.99 -3.35 -8.74
C THR A 32 -2.41 -2.05 -9.27
N PRO A 33 -2.53 -1.73 -10.58
CA PRO A 33 -2.16 -0.42 -11.11
C PRO A 33 -3.16 0.68 -10.73
N HIS A 34 -4.31 0.34 -10.14
CA HIS A 34 -5.42 1.25 -9.85
C HIS A 34 -5.64 1.40 -8.35
N ARG A 35 -5.56 2.64 -7.84
CA ARG A 35 -5.70 2.94 -6.41
C ARG A 35 -7.08 2.62 -5.87
N ASP A 36 -8.13 2.83 -6.66
CA ASP A 36 -9.52 2.53 -6.32
C ASP A 36 -9.73 1.03 -6.09
N ILE A 37 -9.08 0.17 -6.88
CA ILE A 37 -9.10 -1.28 -6.66
C ILE A 37 -8.45 -1.65 -5.33
N ALA A 38 -7.30 -1.05 -5.00
CA ALA A 38 -6.63 -1.28 -3.72
C ALA A 38 -7.49 -0.78 -2.54
N LEU A 39 -8.16 0.36 -2.70
CA LEU A 39 -9.08 0.91 -1.70
C LEU A 39 -10.29 -0.01 -1.48
N ASN A 40 -10.92 -0.48 -2.55
CA ASN A 40 -12.03 -1.43 -2.46
C ASN A 40 -11.60 -2.69 -1.72
N GLN A 41 -10.42 -3.23 -2.06
CA GLN A 41 -9.89 -4.40 -1.38
C GLN A 41 -9.63 -4.16 0.12
N LEU A 42 -9.09 -3.00 0.49
CA LEU A 42 -8.89 -2.62 1.88
C LEU A 42 -10.21 -2.50 2.63
N ILE A 43 -11.23 -1.89 2.02
CA ILE A 43 -12.58 -1.78 2.61
C ILE A 43 -13.18 -3.16 2.87
N GLU A 44 -13.07 -4.08 1.91
CA GLU A 44 -13.56 -5.46 2.08
C GLU A 44 -12.86 -6.22 3.21
N LEU A 45 -11.54 -6.01 3.37
CA LEU A 45 -10.78 -6.62 4.46
C LEU A 45 -11.12 -6.00 5.81
N ASN A 46 -11.26 -4.68 5.87
CA ASN A 46 -11.67 -3.96 7.09
C ASN A 46 -13.11 -4.31 7.51
N ALA A 47 -14.00 -4.59 6.56
CA ALA A 47 -15.36 -5.05 6.85
C ALA A 47 -15.37 -6.42 7.56
N LYS A 48 -14.37 -7.28 7.27
CA LYS A 48 -14.19 -8.59 7.93
C LYS A 48 -13.47 -8.47 9.27
N ASN A 49 -12.55 -7.51 9.40
CA ASN A 49 -11.80 -7.25 10.61
C ASN A 49 -11.61 -5.74 10.80
N ILE A 50 -12.42 -5.13 11.66
CA ILE A 50 -12.40 -3.68 11.90
C ILE A 50 -11.13 -3.19 12.63
N ASP A 51 -10.39 -4.11 13.27
CA ASP A 51 -9.12 -3.83 13.91
C ASP A 51 -7.93 -3.97 12.95
N LEU A 52 -8.19 -4.33 11.69
CA LEU A 52 -7.19 -4.29 10.65
C LEU A 52 -6.69 -2.85 10.47
N ARG A 53 -5.39 -2.67 10.67
CA ARG A 53 -4.67 -1.40 10.48
C ARG A 53 -3.67 -1.60 9.34
N ALA A 54 -4.22 -1.68 8.13
CA ALA A 54 -3.48 -1.81 6.90
C ALA A 54 -3.62 -0.56 6.03
N ASP A 55 -2.59 -0.27 5.27
CA ASP A 55 -2.45 0.92 4.44
C ASP A 55 -2.20 0.52 2.98
N ILE A 56 -2.58 1.43 2.09
CA ILE A 56 -2.27 1.33 0.66
C ILE A 56 -0.91 1.94 0.43
N ILE A 57 0.04 1.15 -0.06
CA ILE A 57 1.40 1.59 -0.35
C ILE A 57 1.59 1.69 -1.86
N GLU A 58 2.12 2.83 -2.32
CA GLU A 58 2.56 3.02 -3.70
C GLU A 58 3.93 2.36 -3.91
N CYS A 59 4.06 1.59 -4.98
CA CYS A 59 5.26 0.86 -5.31
C CYS A 59 5.56 0.98 -6.82
N ASP A 60 6.83 0.94 -7.19
CA ASP A 60 7.23 0.87 -8.59
C ASP A 60 7.12 -0.55 -9.13
N ALA A 61 6.66 -0.69 -10.37
CA ALA A 61 6.63 -1.97 -11.06
C ALA A 61 7.94 -2.23 -11.84
N ASP A 62 8.39 -3.48 -11.83
CA ASP A 62 9.53 -3.95 -12.61
C ASP A 62 9.20 -3.98 -14.12
N ALA A 63 10.18 -4.33 -14.95
CA ALA A 63 9.98 -4.46 -16.40
C ALA A 63 8.94 -5.54 -16.80
N LYS A 64 8.50 -6.38 -15.86
CA LYS A 64 7.49 -7.43 -16.01
C LYS A 64 6.16 -7.07 -15.33
N GLY A 65 6.00 -5.86 -14.80
CA GLY A 65 4.79 -5.39 -14.13
C GLY A 65 4.63 -5.85 -12.67
N ARG A 66 5.65 -6.47 -12.06
CA ARG A 66 5.63 -6.94 -10.68
C ARG A 66 6.10 -5.86 -9.71
N PRO A 67 5.66 -5.86 -8.44
CA PRO A 67 6.17 -4.94 -7.45
C PRO A 67 7.68 -5.08 -7.27
N VAL A 68 8.40 -3.98 -7.53
CA VAL A 68 9.77 -3.79 -7.07
C VAL A 68 9.66 -3.54 -5.57
N LEU A 69 9.80 -4.61 -4.78
CA LEU A 69 9.72 -4.54 -3.33
C LEU A 69 10.79 -3.59 -2.78
N LEU A 70 10.45 -2.31 -2.64
CA LEU A 70 11.19 -1.39 -1.79
C LEU A 70 10.86 -1.77 -0.34
N LEU A 71 11.69 -2.62 0.23
CA LEU A 71 11.85 -2.75 1.67
C LEU A 71 12.46 -1.44 2.22
N GLU A 72 11.71 -0.34 2.20
CA GLU A 72 12.05 0.84 2.99
C GLU A 72 10.82 1.28 3.78
N ALA A 73 10.77 0.78 5.01
CA ALA A 73 9.94 1.32 6.06
C ALA A 73 10.40 2.76 6.34
N GLY A 74 9.61 3.74 5.93
CA GLY A 74 9.92 5.15 6.16
C GLY A 74 8.72 6.05 5.98
N ASN A 75 7.91 6.14 7.05
CA ASN A 75 7.05 7.26 7.43
C ASN A 75 6.76 8.31 6.32
N THR A 76 5.59 8.25 5.67
CA THR A 76 5.06 9.39 4.92
C THR A 76 3.96 10.06 5.73
N GLU A 77 4.34 10.64 6.86
CA GLU A 77 3.68 11.87 7.28
C GLU A 77 4.01 12.93 6.23
N GLN A 78 3.06 13.21 5.33
CA GLN A 78 2.90 14.51 4.69
C GLN A 78 1.64 14.51 3.81
N ILE A 79 0.53 14.97 4.38
CA ILE A 79 -0.40 15.81 3.61
C ILE A 79 -0.45 17.16 4.33
N ALA A 80 -0.06 18.17 3.56
CA ALA A 80 0.14 19.55 3.92
C ALA A 80 -1.14 20.24 4.45
N ILE A 81 -0.95 21.19 5.38
CA ILE A 81 -1.91 22.28 5.59
C ILE A 81 -1.14 23.60 5.70
N GLY A 82 -1.18 24.38 4.61
CA GLY A 82 -1.23 25.84 4.65
C GLY A 82 0.06 26.64 4.78
N VAL A 83 0.84 26.79 3.70
CA VAL A 83 1.57 28.05 3.48
C VAL A 83 0.57 29.04 2.89
N GLN A 84 0.03 29.94 3.71
CA GLN A 84 -0.54 31.19 3.21
C GLN A 84 0.60 32.21 3.12
N PRO A 85 0.80 32.88 1.97
CA PRO A 85 1.57 34.11 1.96
C PRO A 85 0.63 35.20 2.48
N ASN A 86 1.00 35.91 3.53
CA ASN A 86 0.44 37.23 3.72
C ASN A 86 1.55 38.26 3.87
N ALA A 87 1.56 39.14 2.89
CA ALA A 87 2.32 40.35 2.84
C ALA A 87 1.77 41.35 3.86
N ALA A 88 2.65 41.98 4.64
CA ALA A 88 2.58 43.35 5.12
C ALA A 88 3.86 43.68 5.89
#